data_AF-A0AB36DL13-F1
#
_entry.id   AF-A0AB36DL13-F1
#
_cell.length_a   1.000
_cell.length_b   1.000
_cell.length_c   1.000
_cell.angle_alpha   90.00
_cell.angle_beta   90.00
_cell.angle_gamma   90.00
#
_symmetry.space_group_name_H-M   'P 1'
#
loop_
_entity.id
_entity.type
_entity.pdbx_description
1 polymer ?
#
loop_
_entity_poly.entity_id
_entity_poly.type
_entity_poly.pdbx_seq_one_letter_code
_entity_poly.pdbx_strand_id
1 'polypeptide(L)'
;MDKIYRRATQGSGTPKKKKVEKNRVRNTIMNFRVSPQEKELIDARIALTGLSRSEFFISSCLYQKILVKGNIKAFGEMKAKILELAEAIEKNSNLVELDPQMQKSLRIILEIINSIYGKE
;
A
#
# COMPACT_ATOMS: atom_id res chain seq x y z
N MET A 1 45.51 24.84 -0.99
CA MET A 1 44.75 23.87 -0.18
C MET A 1 43.36 24.44 0.03
N ASP A 2 42.41 24.10 -0.85
CA ASP A 2 41.05 24.62 -0.76
C ASP A 2 40.38 24.12 0.51
N LYS A 3 39.97 25.05 1.37
CA LYS A 3 39.19 24.73 2.57
C LYS A 3 37.81 24.27 2.11
N ILE A 4 37.63 22.96 1.98
CA ILE A 4 36.31 22.35 1.76
C ILE A 4 35.43 22.80 2.93
N TYR A 5 34.49 23.71 2.66
CA TYR A 5 33.56 24.25 3.65
C TYR A 5 32.65 23.12 4.15
N ARG A 6 33.02 22.50 5.27
CA ARG A 6 32.18 21.50 5.95
C ARG A 6 31.10 22.26 6.72
N ARG A 7 29.84 22.12 6.31
CA ARG A 7 28.69 22.68 7.05
C ARG A 7 28.74 22.17 8.50
N ALA A 8 28.56 23.05 9.48
CA ALA A 8 28.60 22.71 10.91
C ALA A 8 27.63 21.58 11.30
N THR A 9 26.57 21.37 10.51
CA THR A 9 25.58 20.30 10.67
C THR A 9 26.04 18.90 10.24
N GLN A 10 27.27 18.77 9.71
CA GLN A 10 27.87 17.49 9.30
C GLN A 10 28.75 16.87 10.40
N GLY A 11 28.73 17.42 11.61
CA GLY A 11 29.39 16.85 12.79
C GLY A 11 28.62 15.65 13.34
N SER A 12 29.35 14.58 13.68
CA SER A 12 28.84 13.32 14.23
C SER A 12 28.03 13.43 15.54
N GLY A 13 28.03 14.60 16.18
CA GLY A 13 27.29 14.89 17.41
C GLY A 13 26.01 15.71 17.23
N THR A 14 25.58 16.03 16.00
CA THR A 14 24.33 16.79 15.82
C THR A 14 23.14 15.91 16.22
N PRO A 15 22.31 16.31 17.20
CA PRO A 15 21.17 15.51 17.62
C PRO A 15 20.24 15.31 16.41
N LYS A 16 19.92 14.05 16.10
CA LYS A 16 19.03 13.71 14.99
C LYS A 16 17.71 14.45 15.19
N LYS A 17 17.43 15.41 14.31
CA LYS A 17 16.18 16.19 14.33
C LYS A 17 15.02 15.19 14.27
N LYS A 18 14.15 15.19 15.30
CA LYS A 18 12.99 14.29 15.34
C LYS A 18 12.16 14.51 14.07
N LYS A 19 11.80 13.41 13.39
CA LYS A 19 10.93 13.47 12.21
C LYS A 19 9.59 14.06 12.64
N VAL A 20 9.24 15.23 12.11
CA VAL A 20 7.92 15.83 12.32
C VAL A 20 6.96 15.14 11.37
N GLU A 21 6.23 14.16 11.88
CA GLU A 21 5.22 13.40 11.13
C GLU A 21 3.83 14.03 11.21
N LYS A 22 3.60 14.86 12.24
CA LYS A 22 2.40 15.70 12.37
C LYS A 22 2.34 16.61 11.14
N ASN A 23 1.34 16.43 10.28
CA ASN A 23 1.07 17.17 9.03
C ASN A 23 1.66 16.61 7.73
N ARG A 24 2.21 15.39 7.71
CA ARG A 24 2.56 14.71 6.45
C ARG A 24 1.41 13.83 5.97
N VAL A 25 0.97 14.01 4.72
CA VAL A 25 -0.08 13.16 4.09
C VAL A 25 0.37 11.69 4.00
N ARG A 26 1.67 11.45 3.75
CA ARG A 26 2.27 10.12 3.66
C ARG A 26 3.37 9.98 4.71
N ASN A 27 2.97 9.76 5.97
CA ASN A 27 3.89 9.62 7.11
C ASN A 27 4.41 8.17 7.30
N THR A 28 3.72 7.17 6.76
CA THR A 28 4.10 5.75 6.89
C THR A 28 5.08 5.30 5.80
N ILE A 29 6.09 4.52 6.18
CA ILE A 29 7.05 3.91 5.25
C ILE A 29 6.70 2.43 5.08
N MET A 30 6.53 2.00 3.81
CA MET A 30 6.48 0.60 3.42
C MET A 30 7.75 0.24 2.63
N ASN A 31 8.44 -0.83 3.02
CA ASN A 31 9.64 -1.31 2.34
C ASN A 31 9.58 -2.81 2.10
N PHE A 32 10.26 -3.25 1.04
CA PHE A 32 10.34 -4.65 0.63
C PHE A 32 11.80 -5.03 0.37
N ARG A 33 12.10 -6.32 0.49
CA ARG A 33 13.36 -6.90 0.01
C ARG A 33 13.11 -7.48 -1.37
N VAL A 34 14.03 -7.23 -2.30
CA VAL A 34 13.97 -7.70 -3.69
C VAL A 34 15.34 -8.19 -4.09
N SER A 35 15.37 -9.17 -4.99
CA SER A 35 16.57 -9.60 -5.70
C SER A 35 17.06 -8.51 -6.67
N PRO A 36 18.33 -8.57 -7.12
CA PRO A 36 18.86 -7.62 -8.10
C PRO A 36 18.06 -7.61 -9.41
N GLN A 37 17.66 -8.79 -9.91
CA GLN A 37 16.90 -8.93 -11.14
C GLN A 37 15.49 -8.34 -11.02
N GLU A 38 14.80 -8.58 -9.89
CA GLU A 38 13.50 -7.97 -9.62
C GLU A 38 13.59 -6.45 -9.57
N LYS A 39 14.67 -5.91 -8.98
CA LYS A 39 14.90 -4.47 -8.92
C LYS A 39 15.03 -3.86 -10.32
N GLU A 40 15.82 -4.47 -11.19
CA GLU A 40 16.01 -4.00 -12.57
C GLU A 40 14.69 -3.97 -13.35
N LEU A 41 13.89 -5.04 -13.24
CA LEU A 41 12.57 -5.10 -13.88
C LEU A 41 11.62 -4.02 -13.36
N ILE A 42 11.64 -3.75 -12.05
CA ILE A 42 10.82 -2.70 -11.44
C ILE A 42 11.28 -1.30 -11.91
N ASP A 43 12.58 -1.02 -11.89
CA ASP A 43 13.13 0.27 -12.33
C ASP A 43 12.82 0.51 -13.83
N ALA A 44 12.91 -0.52 -14.68
CA ALA A 44 12.53 -0.42 -16.09
C ALA A 44 11.04 -0.08 -16.27
N ARG A 45 10.14 -0.72 -15.50
CA ARG A 45 8.70 -0.40 -15.53
C ARG A 45 8.44 1.04 -15.10
N ILE A 46 9.08 1.50 -14.02
CA ILE A 46 8.94 2.88 -13.54
C ILE A 46 9.39 3.86 -14.63
N ALA A 47 10.53 3.60 -15.27
CA ALA A 47 11.05 4.44 -16.35
C ALA A 47 10.06 4.56 -17.52
N LEU A 48 9.40 3.47 -17.91
CA LEU A 48 8.39 3.48 -18.96
C LEU A 48 7.15 4.32 -18.61
N THR A 49 6.73 4.31 -17.34
CA THR A 49 5.54 5.06 -16.90
C THR A 49 5.79 6.56 -16.71
N GLY A 50 7.05 6.98 -16.53
CA GLY A 50 7.39 8.37 -16.22
C GLY A 50 6.92 8.86 -14.84
N LEU A 51 6.35 7.97 -14.01
CA LEU A 51 5.88 8.30 -12.67
C LEU A 51 7.03 8.38 -11.66
N SER A 52 6.82 9.12 -10.58
CA SER A 52 7.71 9.02 -9.42
C SER A 52 7.63 7.60 -8.83
N ARG A 53 8.74 7.09 -8.28
CA ARG A 53 8.77 5.76 -7.64
C ARG A 53 7.64 5.58 -6.63
N SER A 54 7.38 6.60 -5.81
CA SER A 54 6.32 6.57 -4.80
C SER A 54 4.94 6.42 -5.41
N GLU A 55 4.63 7.14 -6.49
CA GLU A 55 3.32 7.06 -7.14
C GLU A 55 3.13 5.76 -7.90
N PHE A 56 4.19 5.26 -8.55
CA PHE A 56 4.19 3.96 -9.19
C PHE A 56 3.90 2.83 -8.19
N PHE A 57 4.58 2.82 -7.04
CA PHE A 57 4.35 1.79 -6.02
C PHE A 57 2.96 1.91 -5.38
N ILE A 58 2.52 3.11 -5.03
CA ILE A 58 1.19 3.32 -4.43
C ILE A 58 0.09 2.89 -5.42
N SER A 59 0.18 3.31 -6.68
CA SER A 59 -0.81 2.94 -7.71
C SER A 59 -0.78 1.44 -8.00
N SER A 60 0.40 0.83 -8.10
CA SER A 60 0.53 -0.61 -8.30
C SER A 60 -0.10 -1.39 -7.14
N CYS A 61 0.15 -0.99 -5.88
CA CYS A 61 -0.42 -1.66 -4.72
C CYS A 61 -1.94 -1.46 -4.57
N LEU A 62 -2.49 -0.33 -5.03
CA LEU A 62 -3.92 -0.01 -4.87
C LEU A 62 -4.80 -0.49 -6.02
N TYR A 63 -4.30 -0.52 -7.26
CA TYR A 63 -5.13 -0.64 -8.46
C TYR A 63 -4.73 -1.81 -9.38
N GLN A 64 -3.75 -2.63 -9.03
CA GLN A 64 -3.45 -3.84 -9.81
C GLN A 64 -4.49 -4.94 -9.57
N LYS A 65 -4.82 -5.66 -10.65
CA LYS A 65 -5.52 -6.94 -10.59
C LYS A 65 -4.67 -7.92 -9.77
N ILE A 66 -5.11 -8.22 -8.55
CA ILE A 66 -4.40 -9.15 -7.67
C ILE A 66 -4.66 -10.57 -8.15
N LEU A 67 -3.63 -11.25 -8.65
CA LEU A 67 -3.68 -12.70 -8.90
C LEU A 67 -3.42 -13.43 -7.58
N VAL A 68 -4.47 -13.64 -6.79
CA VAL A 68 -4.35 -14.38 -5.53
C VAL A 68 -4.23 -15.87 -5.86
N LYS A 69 -3.01 -16.42 -5.76
CA LYS A 69 -2.82 -17.87 -5.66
C LYS A 69 -3.34 -18.32 -4.29
N GLY A 70 -4.29 -19.26 -4.26
CA GLY A 70 -5.04 -19.66 -3.07
C GLY A 70 -4.15 -19.80 -1.82
N ASN A 71 -4.39 -18.92 -0.83
CA ASN A 71 -3.67 -18.88 0.44
C ASN A 71 -4.69 -18.91 1.59
N ILE A 72 -4.58 -19.89 2.47
CA ILE A 72 -5.50 -20.10 3.60
C ILE A 72 -5.60 -18.84 4.49
N LYS A 73 -4.49 -18.12 4.69
CA LYS A 73 -4.49 -16.88 5.48
C LYS A 73 -5.33 -15.77 4.83
N ALA A 74 -5.24 -15.62 3.51
CA ALA A 74 -6.03 -14.65 2.78
C ALA A 74 -7.53 -14.95 2.91
N PHE A 75 -7.93 -16.22 2.82
CA PHE A 75 -9.31 -16.64 3.06
C PHE A 75 -9.80 -16.37 4.48
N GLY A 76 -8.94 -16.57 5.48
CA GLY A 76 -9.25 -16.25 6.88
C GLY A 76 -9.51 -14.76 7.09
N GLU A 77 -8.64 -13.90 6.56
CA GLU A 77 -8.79 -12.43 6.64
C GLU A 77 -10.02 -11.95 5.87
N MET A 78 -10.26 -12.48 4.66
CA MET A 78 -11.46 -12.17 3.89
C MET A 78 -12.74 -12.56 4.65
N LYS A 79 -12.78 -13.75 5.26
CA LYS A 79 -13.91 -14.20 6.07
C LYS A 79 -14.15 -13.27 7.26
N ALA A 80 -13.10 -12.88 7.97
CA ALA A 80 -13.20 -11.96 9.10
C ALA A 80 -13.77 -10.60 8.66
N LYS A 81 -13.30 -10.07 7.53
CA LYS A 81 -13.81 -8.81 6.97
C LYS A 81 -15.25 -8.92 6.48
N ILE A 82 -15.65 -10.02 5.84
CA ILE A 82 -17.05 -10.25 5.45
C ILE A 82 -17.96 -10.33 6.68
N LEU A 83 -17.50 -10.95 7.77
CA LEU A 83 -18.28 -11.05 9.00
C LEU A 83 -18.45 -9.68 9.68
N GLU A 84 -17.38 -8.90 9.76
CA GLU A 84 -17.43 -7.50 10.23
C GLU A 84 -18.42 -6.65 9.40
N LEU A 85 -18.42 -6.85 8.07
CA LEU A 85 -19.36 -6.20 7.16
C LEU A 85 -20.81 -6.66 7.40
N ALA A 86 -21.04 -7.96 7.57
CA ALA A 86 -22.37 -8.51 7.80
C ALA A 86 -22.99 -7.95 9.08
N GLU A 87 -22.23 -7.90 10.18
CA GLU A 87 -22.68 -7.29 11.43
C GLU A 87 -22.97 -5.79 11.29
N ALA A 88 -22.17 -5.07 10.50
CA ALA A 88 -22.39 -3.64 10.25
C ALA A 88 -23.67 -3.39 9.43
N ILE A 89 -23.99 -4.27 8.48
CA ILE A 89 -25.22 -4.23 7.68
C ILE A 89 -26.45 -4.61 8.52
N GLU A 90 -26.36 -5.64 9.36
CA GLU A 90 -27.46 -6.03 10.25
C GLU A 90 -27.85 -4.93 11.23
N LYS A 91 -26.88 -4.14 11.69
CA LYS A 91 -27.11 -3.01 12.60
C LYS A 91 -27.68 -1.78 11.90
N ASN A 92 -27.42 -1.60 10.61
CA ASN A 92 -27.87 -0.45 9.82
C ASN A 92 -28.56 -0.90 8.53
N SER A 93 -29.88 -1.05 8.58
CA SER A 93 -30.71 -1.51 7.44
C SER A 93 -30.67 -0.61 6.20
N ASN A 94 -30.18 0.62 6.33
CA ASN A 94 -29.99 1.56 5.22
C ASN A 94 -28.55 1.49 4.69
N LEU A 95 -28.34 0.63 3.70
CA LEU A 95 -27.08 0.43 2.96
C LEU A 95 -26.59 1.68 2.20
N VAL A 96 -27.38 2.76 2.16
CA VAL A 96 -27.10 4.00 1.42
C VAL A 96 -25.98 4.81 2.09
N GLU A 97 -25.76 4.64 3.39
CA GLU A 97 -24.71 5.33 4.17
C GLU A 97 -23.59 4.39 4.61
N LEU A 98 -23.29 3.34 3.82
CA LEU A 98 -22.10 2.53 4.07
C LEU A 98 -20.85 3.40 3.94
N ASP A 99 -20.01 3.38 4.96
CA ASP A 99 -18.74 4.12 4.99
C ASP A 99 -17.88 3.84 3.72
N PRO A 100 -17.30 4.86 3.06
CA PRO A 100 -16.54 4.68 1.82
C PRO A 100 -15.36 3.72 1.94
N GLN A 101 -14.75 3.57 3.12
CA GLN A 101 -13.66 2.62 3.34
C GLN A 101 -14.19 1.19 3.42
N MET A 102 -15.37 1.02 4.02
CA MET A 102 -16.10 -0.24 4.07
C MET A 102 -16.50 -0.73 2.67
N GLN A 103 -17.03 0.15 1.83
CA GLN A 103 -17.38 -0.16 0.43
C GLN A 103 -16.16 -0.58 -0.40
N LYS A 104 -15.02 0.11 -0.25
CA LYS A 104 -13.76 -0.26 -0.92
C LYS A 104 -13.29 -1.65 -0.49
N SER A 105 -13.38 -1.95 0.80
CA SER A 105 -12.99 -3.26 1.34
C SER A 105 -13.83 -4.38 0.73
N LEU A 106 -15.16 -4.19 0.66
CA LEU A 106 -16.08 -5.14 0.03
C LEU A 106 -15.78 -5.32 -1.47
N ARG A 107 -15.54 -4.24 -2.20
CA ARG A 107 -15.17 -4.30 -3.63
C ARG A 107 -13.90 -5.11 -3.85
N ILE A 108 -12.86 -4.89 -3.04
CA ILE A 108 -11.60 -5.63 -3.14
C ILE A 108 -11.83 -7.13 -2.89
N ILE A 109 -12.61 -7.48 -1.86
CA ILE A 109 -12.93 -8.88 -1.55
C ILE A 109 -13.67 -9.54 -2.74
N LEU A 110 -14.64 -8.86 -3.34
CA LEU A 110 -15.36 -9.36 -4.52
C LEU A 110 -14.45 -9.52 -5.74
N GLU A 111 -13.57 -8.53 -6.02
CA GLU A 111 -12.60 -8.62 -7.12
C GLU A 111 -11.63 -9.81 -6.92
N ILE A 112 -11.19 -10.06 -5.68
CA ILE A 112 -10.34 -11.21 -5.34
C ILE A 112 -11.11 -12.52 -5.52
N ILE A 113 -12.31 -12.65 -4.97
CA ILE A 113 -13.13 -13.87 -5.11
C ILE A 113 -13.41 -14.15 -6.58
N ASN A 114 -13.74 -13.12 -7.38
CA ASN A 114 -13.96 -13.27 -8.81
C ASN A 114 -12.65 -13.65 -9.56
N SER A 115 -11.49 -13.17 -9.11
CA SER A 115 -10.22 -13.61 -9.71
C SER A 115 -9.88 -15.09 -9.44
N ILE A 116 -10.36 -15.65 -8.33
CA ILE A 116 -10.10 -17.03 -7.92
C ILE A 116 -11.15 -18.01 -8.48
N TYR A 117 -12.43 -17.63 -8.41
CA TYR A 117 -13.57 -18.50 -8.73
C TYR A 117 -14.36 -18.06 -9.96
N GLY A 118 -14.10 -16.86 -10.48
CA GLY A 118 -14.67 -16.39 -11.74
C GLY A 118 -14.17 -17.30 -12.85
N LYS A 119 -15.02 -18.25 -13.22
CA LYS A 119 -14.89 -18.95 -14.50
C LYS A 119 -15.04 -17.90 -15.60
N GLU A 120 -14.12 -17.92 -16.56
CA GLU A 120 -14.45 -17.41 -17.90
C GLU A 120 -15.65 -18.18 -18.45
#